data_AF-A0A453FEP5-F1
#
_entry.id   AF-A0A453FEP5-F1
#
_cell.length_a   1.000
_cell.length_b   1.000
_cell.length_c   1.000
_cell.angle_alpha   90.00
_cell.angle_beta   90.00
_cell.angle_gamma   90.00
#
_symmetry.space_group_name_H-M   'P 1'
#
loop_
_entity.id
_entity.type
_entity.pdbx_description
1 polymer ?
#
loop_
_entity_poly.entity_id
_entity_poly.type
_entity_poly.pdbx_seq_one_letter_code
_entity_poly.pdbx_strand_id
1 'polypeptide(L)'
;MKIAGCYHWKHGRKGTGVYWFQQAHDKVRLDRIAQQLFERIGKSVADDNFKQWEGLLELLGSDIGSAGGLEFLHRYRDFKRSLQQALEGRTGEAARQTVEFLIQLMRNPSTPQRFWLPLLHDSVKLLNCKPRPLLNVAETTLLLNKLQELSMAKLRPDFCSNHLPSHALSSVRLALGSNLARAILEEA
;
A
#
# COMPACT_ATOMS: atom_id res chain seq x y z
N MET A 1 -17.55 -22.10 -14.54
CA MET A 1 -17.09 -21.12 -13.52
C MET A 1 -16.91 -19.69 -14.03
N LYS A 2 -16.17 -19.43 -15.13
CA LYS A 2 -15.95 -18.06 -15.66
C LYS A 2 -17.22 -17.28 -16.04
N ILE A 3 -18.24 -17.97 -16.53
CA ILE A 3 -19.54 -17.38 -16.90
C ILE A 3 -20.26 -16.83 -15.67
N ALA A 4 -20.25 -17.58 -14.54
CA ALA A 4 -20.81 -17.12 -13.28
C ALA A 4 -20.09 -15.86 -12.77
N GLY A 5 -18.75 -15.85 -12.81
CA GLY A 5 -17.96 -14.65 -12.48
C GLY A 5 -18.36 -13.44 -13.32
N CYS A 6 -18.49 -13.60 -14.64
CA CYS A 6 -18.93 -12.53 -15.54
C CYS A 6 -20.35 -12.04 -15.21
N TYR A 7 -21.27 -12.97 -14.93
CA TYR A 7 -22.65 -12.64 -14.59
C TYR A 7 -22.73 -11.81 -13.31
N HIS A 8 -22.15 -12.28 -12.21
CA HIS A 8 -22.15 -11.55 -10.94
C HIS A 8 -21.44 -10.20 -11.04
N TRP A 9 -20.31 -10.14 -11.77
CA TRP A 9 -19.57 -8.90 -11.98
C TRP A 9 -20.40 -7.84 -12.74
N LYS A 10 -21.14 -8.23 -13.78
CA LYS A 10 -22.00 -7.33 -14.56
C LYS A 10 -23.20 -6.81 -13.75
N HIS A 11 -23.70 -7.61 -12.80
CA HIS A 11 -24.87 -7.28 -11.97
C HIS A 11 -24.48 -6.65 -10.61
N GLY A 12 -23.31 -6.01 -10.51
CA GLY A 12 -22.90 -5.28 -9.30
C GLY A 12 -22.45 -6.13 -8.11
N ARG A 13 -22.60 -7.47 -8.16
CA ARG A 13 -22.14 -8.41 -7.12
C ARG A 13 -20.65 -8.69 -7.26
N LYS A 14 -19.82 -7.68 -6.99
CA LYS A 14 -18.37 -7.70 -7.30
C LYS A 14 -17.59 -8.79 -6.56
N GLY A 15 -17.79 -8.97 -5.25
CA GLY A 15 -17.11 -10.01 -4.47
C GLY A 15 -17.51 -11.41 -4.89
N THR A 16 -18.79 -11.69 -5.09
CA THR A 16 -19.23 -12.96 -5.67
C THR A 16 -18.63 -13.18 -7.07
N GLY A 17 -18.51 -12.11 -7.87
CA GLY A 17 -17.83 -12.14 -9.15
C GLY A 17 -16.36 -12.54 -9.03
N VAL A 18 -15.61 -11.91 -8.13
CA VAL A 18 -14.20 -12.23 -7.86
C VAL A 18 -14.03 -13.64 -7.33
N TYR A 19 -14.86 -14.05 -6.37
CA TYR A 19 -14.89 -15.42 -5.86
C TYR A 19 -14.99 -16.44 -7.00
N TRP A 20 -15.96 -16.27 -7.91
CA TRP A 20 -16.10 -17.18 -9.06
C TRP A 20 -14.94 -17.12 -10.05
N PHE A 21 -14.29 -15.96 -10.21
CA PHE A 21 -13.07 -15.86 -11.01
C PHE A 21 -11.89 -16.59 -10.35
N GLN A 22 -11.79 -16.57 -9.02
CA GLN A 22 -10.78 -17.32 -8.26
C GLN A 22 -11.00 -18.82 -8.35
N GLN A 23 -12.23 -19.28 -8.16
CA GLN A 23 -12.60 -20.69 -8.35
C GLN A 23 -12.35 -21.17 -9.79
N ALA A 24 -12.42 -20.24 -10.76
CA ALA A 24 -12.10 -20.53 -12.16
C ALA A 24 -10.59 -20.41 -12.50
N HIS A 25 -9.74 -20.07 -11.53
CA HIS A 25 -8.32 -19.71 -11.72
C HIS A 25 -8.10 -18.71 -12.87
N ASP A 26 -9.02 -17.77 -13.07
CA ASP A 26 -8.96 -16.80 -14.18
C ASP A 26 -8.06 -15.61 -13.84
N LYS A 27 -6.75 -15.86 -13.80
CA LYS A 27 -5.72 -14.87 -13.43
C LYS A 27 -5.81 -13.61 -14.28
N VAL A 28 -6.01 -13.74 -15.59
CA VAL A 28 -6.13 -12.60 -16.52
C VAL A 28 -7.27 -11.66 -16.12
N ARG A 29 -8.44 -12.20 -15.75
CA ARG A 29 -9.57 -11.39 -15.27
C ARG A 29 -9.27 -10.73 -13.93
N LEU A 30 -8.69 -11.48 -12.99
CA LEU A 30 -8.36 -10.98 -11.66
C LEU A 30 -7.31 -9.85 -11.73
N ASP A 31 -6.28 -10.01 -12.55
CA ASP A 31 -5.25 -9.01 -12.78
C ASP A 31 -5.82 -7.75 -13.46
N ARG A 32 -6.72 -7.93 -14.43
CA ARG A 32 -7.42 -6.79 -15.06
C ARG A 32 -8.28 -6.02 -14.06
N ILE A 33 -8.96 -6.73 -13.15
CA ILE A 33 -9.73 -6.11 -12.08
C ILE A 33 -8.77 -5.35 -11.15
N ALA A 34 -7.70 -5.97 -10.67
CA ALA A 34 -6.69 -5.33 -9.84
C ALA A 34 -6.10 -4.08 -10.51
N GLN A 35 -5.83 -4.12 -11.82
CA GLN A 35 -5.30 -2.97 -12.56
C GLN A 35 -6.29 -1.81 -12.65
N GLN A 36 -7.55 -2.07 -12.98
CA GLN A 36 -8.60 -1.03 -12.99
C GLN A 36 -8.76 -0.38 -11.63
N LEU A 37 -8.65 -1.21 -10.60
CA LEU A 37 -8.71 -0.81 -9.24
C LEU A 37 -7.51 0.07 -8.84
N PHE A 38 -6.29 -0.32 -9.22
CA PHE A 38 -5.09 0.47 -9.01
C PHE A 38 -5.15 1.85 -9.68
N GLU A 39 -5.69 1.93 -10.89
CA GLU A 39 -5.85 3.21 -11.59
C GLU A 39 -6.81 4.15 -10.86
N ARG A 40 -7.84 3.62 -10.19
CA ARG A 40 -8.78 4.41 -9.39
C ARG A 40 -8.13 4.94 -8.11
N ILE A 41 -7.36 4.10 -7.40
CA ILE A 41 -6.66 4.52 -6.17
C ILE A 41 -5.53 5.49 -6.50
N GLY A 42 -4.69 5.15 -7.49
CA GLY A 42 -3.47 5.89 -7.80
C GLY A 42 -3.71 7.32 -8.30
N LYS A 43 -4.89 7.60 -8.87
CA LYS A 43 -5.30 8.96 -9.27
C LYS A 43 -5.77 9.82 -8.10
N SER A 44 -6.06 9.23 -6.94
CA SER A 44 -6.78 9.87 -5.83
C SER A 44 -5.99 9.87 -4.52
N VAL A 45 -4.68 10.11 -4.59
CA VAL A 45 -3.80 10.09 -3.40
C VAL A 45 -4.05 11.29 -2.47
N ALA A 46 -4.83 12.30 -2.90
CA ALA A 46 -5.08 13.53 -2.15
C ALA A 46 -6.46 13.65 -1.46
N ASP A 47 -7.55 13.11 -2.01
CA ASP A 47 -8.91 13.49 -1.54
C ASP A 47 -9.83 12.28 -1.32
N ASP A 48 -10.66 12.37 -0.26
CA ASP A 48 -11.98 11.78 0.13
C ASP A 48 -12.50 10.44 -0.43
N ASN A 49 -11.87 9.89 -1.44
CA ASN A 49 -12.20 8.67 -2.16
C ASN A 49 -11.78 7.40 -1.41
N PHE A 50 -11.07 7.53 -0.27
CA PHE A 50 -10.68 6.37 0.54
C PHE A 50 -11.91 5.56 0.94
N LYS A 51 -12.98 6.21 1.44
CA LYS A 51 -14.23 5.55 1.82
C LYS A 51 -14.94 4.87 0.65
N GLN A 52 -14.93 5.51 -0.52
CA GLN A 52 -15.58 4.98 -1.73
C GLN A 52 -14.86 3.73 -2.26
N TRP A 53 -13.54 3.75 -2.27
CA TRP A 53 -12.73 2.59 -2.65
C TRP A 53 -12.72 1.49 -1.57
N GLU A 54 -12.69 1.87 -0.28
CA GLU A 54 -12.74 0.94 0.84
C GLU A 54 -14.04 0.13 0.80
N GLY A 55 -15.17 0.79 0.56
CA GLY A 55 -16.45 0.11 0.32
C GLY A 55 -16.40 -0.82 -0.90
N LEU A 56 -15.70 -0.43 -1.98
CA LEU A 56 -15.49 -1.34 -3.12
C LEU A 56 -14.67 -2.57 -2.73
N LEU A 57 -13.64 -2.46 -1.90
CA LEU A 57 -12.86 -3.59 -1.40
C LEU A 57 -13.63 -4.48 -0.43
N GLU A 58 -14.47 -3.89 0.42
CA GLU A 58 -15.36 -4.65 1.31
C GLU A 58 -16.35 -5.48 0.49
N LEU A 59 -16.88 -4.92 -0.59
CA LEU A 59 -17.71 -5.64 -1.55
C LEU A 59 -16.97 -6.78 -2.25
N LEU A 60 -15.62 -6.82 -2.23
CA LEU A 60 -14.84 -7.92 -2.80
C LEU A 60 -14.73 -9.16 -1.87
N GLY A 61 -15.00 -9.00 -0.56
CA GLY A 61 -14.93 -10.08 0.44
C GLY A 61 -13.54 -10.31 1.05
N SER A 62 -13.49 -11.08 2.15
CA SER A 62 -12.24 -11.43 2.86
C SER A 62 -11.50 -12.64 2.28
N ASP A 63 -12.23 -13.55 1.61
CA ASP A 63 -11.70 -14.84 1.13
C ASP A 63 -11.09 -14.74 -0.27
N ILE A 64 -10.45 -13.61 -0.56
CA ILE A 64 -9.73 -13.43 -1.80
C ILE A 64 -8.44 -14.24 -1.71
N GLY A 65 -8.49 -15.48 -2.22
CA GLY A 65 -7.29 -16.30 -2.45
C GLY A 65 -6.22 -15.56 -3.27
N SER A 66 -4.97 -16.03 -3.15
CA SER A 66 -3.66 -15.43 -3.55
C SER A 66 -3.48 -14.88 -4.99
N ALA A 67 -4.46 -14.16 -5.52
CA ALA A 67 -4.31 -13.36 -6.72
C ALA A 67 -3.56 -12.08 -6.34
N GLY A 68 -2.24 -12.10 -6.53
CA GLY A 68 -1.30 -11.14 -5.92
C GLY A 68 -1.70 -9.66 -6.00
N GLY A 69 -2.29 -9.21 -7.11
CA GLY A 69 -2.78 -7.83 -7.24
C GLY A 69 -3.93 -7.48 -6.29
N LEU A 70 -4.90 -8.38 -6.10
CA LEU A 70 -6.00 -8.19 -5.16
C LEU A 70 -5.55 -8.36 -3.71
N GLU A 71 -4.60 -9.26 -3.46
CA GLU A 71 -3.99 -9.42 -2.14
C GLU A 71 -3.31 -8.12 -1.67
N PHE A 72 -2.52 -7.49 -2.55
CA PHE A 72 -1.92 -6.19 -2.26
C PHE A 72 -2.98 -5.14 -1.93
N LEU A 73 -4.14 -5.13 -2.61
CA LEU A 73 -5.21 -4.17 -2.35
C LEU A 73 -5.83 -4.30 -0.96
N HIS A 74 -6.00 -5.53 -0.46
CA HIS A 74 -6.46 -5.75 0.91
C HIS A 74 -5.45 -5.26 1.93
N ARG A 75 -4.18 -5.65 1.76
CA ARG A 75 -3.09 -5.19 2.64
C ARG A 75 -2.95 -3.66 2.61
N TYR A 76 -3.12 -3.05 1.45
CA TYR A 76 -3.10 -1.59 1.27
C TYR A 76 -4.22 -0.89 2.06
N ARG A 77 -5.45 -1.46 2.04
CA ARG A 77 -6.58 -0.98 2.84
C ARG A 77 -6.30 -1.10 4.33
N ASP A 78 -5.83 -2.28 4.76
CA ASP A 78 -5.59 -2.55 6.18
C ASP A 78 -4.51 -1.60 6.73
N PHE A 79 -3.46 -1.35 5.96
CA PHE A 79 -2.46 -0.32 6.23
C PHE A 79 -3.09 1.07 6.38
N LYS A 80 -3.90 1.52 5.42
CA LYS A 80 -4.52 2.86 5.44
C LYS A 80 -5.45 3.05 6.65
N ARG A 81 -6.25 2.04 6.98
CA ARG A 81 -7.14 2.04 8.15
C ARG A 81 -6.34 2.11 9.45
N SER A 82 -5.29 1.29 9.56
CA SER A 82 -4.39 1.30 10.72
C SER A 82 -3.66 2.64 10.87
N LEU A 83 -3.19 3.23 9.77
CA LEU A 83 -2.55 4.53 9.75
C LEU A 83 -3.49 5.64 10.24
N GLN A 84 -4.75 5.64 9.78
CA GLN A 84 -5.74 6.60 10.25
C GLN A 84 -5.93 6.49 11.77
N GLN A 85 -6.12 5.27 12.28
CA GLN A 85 -6.25 5.02 13.72
C GLN A 85 -5.00 5.43 14.51
N ALA A 86 -3.80 5.20 13.99
CA ALA A 86 -2.56 5.56 14.65
C ALA A 86 -2.36 7.09 14.74
N LEU A 87 -2.79 7.82 13.71
CA LEU A 87 -2.73 9.28 13.67
C LEU A 87 -3.80 9.92 14.57
N GLU A 88 -5.00 9.33 14.66
CA GLU A 88 -6.10 9.80 15.51
C GLU A 88 -5.90 9.44 17.00
N GLY A 89 -5.58 8.17 17.28
CA GLY A 89 -5.55 7.61 18.64
C GLY A 89 -4.24 7.80 19.41
N ARG A 90 -3.16 8.24 18.77
CA ARG A 90 -1.80 8.46 19.33
C ARG A 90 -1.19 7.29 20.13
N THR A 91 -1.77 6.09 20.13
CA THR A 91 -1.23 4.94 20.88
C THR A 91 0.04 4.41 20.24
N GLY A 92 1.01 3.99 21.06
CA GLY A 92 2.27 3.40 20.58
C GLY A 92 2.06 2.08 19.84
N GLU A 93 1.05 1.30 20.25
CA GLU A 93 0.71 0.01 19.64
C GLU A 93 0.12 0.15 18.24
N ALA A 94 -0.81 1.09 18.03
CA ALA A 94 -1.37 1.34 16.69
C ALA A 94 -0.28 1.80 15.71
N ALA A 95 0.68 2.61 16.19
CA ALA A 95 1.83 3.02 15.39
C ALA A 95 2.71 1.84 14.98
N ARG A 96 3.01 0.93 15.91
CA ARG A 96 3.78 -0.29 15.63
C ARG A 96 3.06 -1.19 14.63
N GLN A 97 1.76 -1.42 14.82
CA GLN A 97 0.95 -2.24 13.92
C GLN A 97 0.89 -1.64 12.50
N THR A 98 0.74 -0.31 12.39
CA THR A 98 0.77 0.39 11.09
C THR A 98 2.09 0.16 10.37
N VAL A 99 3.20 0.23 11.11
CA VAL A 99 4.55 0.01 10.59
C VAL A 99 4.75 -1.44 10.16
N GLU A 100 4.21 -2.40 10.90
CA GLU A 100 4.23 -3.80 10.51
C GLU A 100 3.50 -4.02 9.18
N PHE A 101 2.30 -3.43 9.00
CA PHE A 101 1.59 -3.47 7.71
C PHE A 101 2.39 -2.82 6.58
N LEU A 102 3.03 -1.67 6.85
CA LEU A 102 3.91 -1.01 5.88
C LEU A 102 5.06 -1.94 5.45
N ILE A 103 5.74 -2.58 6.39
CA ILE A 103 6.85 -3.50 6.09
C ILE A 103 6.36 -4.73 5.32
N GLN A 104 5.22 -5.31 5.71
CA GLN A 104 4.63 -6.43 4.97
C GLN A 104 4.31 -6.07 3.51
N LEU A 105 3.79 -4.86 3.27
CA LEU A 105 3.56 -4.33 1.92
C LEU A 105 4.88 -4.12 1.16
N MET A 106 5.86 -3.48 1.78
CA MET A 106 7.12 -3.11 1.11
C MET A 106 8.05 -4.31 0.86
N ARG A 107 7.89 -5.40 1.62
CA ARG A 107 8.57 -6.69 1.37
C ARG A 107 7.90 -7.52 0.29
N ASN A 108 6.60 -7.35 0.06
CA ASN A 108 5.88 -8.17 -0.90
C ASN A 108 6.31 -7.81 -2.34
N PRO A 109 6.87 -8.74 -3.13
CA PRO A 109 7.30 -8.48 -4.50
C PRO A 109 6.13 -8.12 -5.44
N SER A 110 4.90 -8.45 -5.05
CA SER A 110 3.68 -8.13 -5.81
C SER A 110 3.21 -6.69 -5.61
N THR A 111 3.82 -5.93 -4.70
CA THR A 111 3.47 -4.53 -4.45
C THR A 111 3.90 -3.65 -5.62
N PRO A 112 2.96 -3.04 -6.38
CA PRO A 112 3.32 -2.30 -7.58
C PRO A 112 4.15 -1.05 -7.24
N GLN A 113 5.24 -0.81 -8.00
CA GLN A 113 6.21 0.27 -7.73
C GLN A 113 5.57 1.66 -7.61
N ARG A 114 4.51 1.93 -8.38
CA ARG A 114 3.74 3.18 -8.31
C ARG A 114 3.14 3.45 -6.93
N PHE A 115 2.96 2.45 -6.07
CA PHE A 115 2.44 2.64 -4.70
C PHE A 115 3.52 2.84 -3.65
N TRP A 116 4.80 2.59 -3.94
CA TRP A 116 5.87 2.68 -2.95
C TRP A 116 6.01 4.08 -2.37
N LEU A 117 6.12 5.11 -3.22
CA LEU A 117 6.24 6.49 -2.74
C LEU A 117 4.98 6.99 -2.02
N PRO A 118 3.74 6.76 -2.51
CA PRO A 118 2.52 7.06 -1.75
C PRO A 118 2.50 6.42 -0.36
N LEU A 119 2.73 5.10 -0.25
CA LEU A 119 2.75 4.38 1.03
C LEU A 119 3.73 4.99 2.03
N LEU A 120 4.94 5.27 1.56
CA LEU A 120 5.99 5.87 2.39
C LEU A 120 5.65 7.31 2.77
N HIS A 121 5.12 8.10 1.83
CA HIS A 121 4.74 9.49 2.07
C HIS A 121 3.61 9.60 3.10
N ASP A 122 2.60 8.74 3.01
CA ASP A 122 1.51 8.65 3.98
C ASP A 122 2.03 8.36 5.41
N SER A 123 3.11 7.59 5.50
CA SER A 123 3.74 7.20 6.76
C SER A 123 4.63 8.29 7.38
N VAL A 124 4.97 9.36 6.65
CA VAL A 124 5.93 10.40 7.11
C VAL A 124 5.51 11.03 8.43
N LYS A 125 4.21 11.38 8.57
CA LYS A 125 3.70 11.96 9.82
C LYS A 125 3.95 11.00 10.99
N LEU A 126 3.61 9.73 10.81
CA LEU A 126 3.79 8.70 11.83
C LEU A 126 5.26 8.53 12.25
N LEU A 127 6.17 8.46 11.27
CA LEU A 127 7.62 8.27 11.50
C LEU A 127 8.26 9.45 12.24
N ASN A 128 7.76 10.66 12.02
CA ASN A 128 8.26 11.88 12.66
C ASN A 128 7.69 12.10 14.07
N CYS A 129 6.57 11.48 14.43
CA CYS A 129 5.83 11.77 15.67
C CYS A 129 6.44 11.21 16.96
N LYS A 130 7.49 10.38 16.91
CA LYS A 130 7.96 9.63 18.10
C LYS A 130 9.44 9.91 18.40
N PRO A 131 9.85 9.98 19.67
CA PRO A 131 11.26 10.08 20.05
C PRO A 131 12.00 8.75 19.88
N ARG A 132 11.30 7.62 20.02
CA ARG A 132 11.84 6.28 19.75
C ARG A 132 11.66 5.89 18.29
N PRO A 133 12.57 5.11 17.70
CA PRO A 133 12.43 4.57 16.36
C PRO A 133 11.20 3.65 16.29
N LEU A 134 10.43 3.78 15.22
CA LEU A 134 9.31 2.88 14.94
C LEU A 134 9.73 1.70 14.06
N LEU A 135 10.78 1.89 13.26
CA LEU A 135 11.40 0.86 12.43
C LEU A 135 12.80 0.57 13.00
N ASN A 136 13.23 -0.68 12.97
CA ASN A 136 14.63 -1.02 13.28
C ASN A 136 15.58 -0.67 12.11
N VAL A 137 16.89 -0.90 12.30
CA VAL A 137 17.90 -0.61 11.27
C VAL A 137 17.64 -1.36 9.97
N ALA A 138 17.33 -2.66 10.04
CA ALA A 138 17.09 -3.49 8.87
C ALA A 138 15.84 -3.06 8.07
N GLU A 139 14.74 -2.75 8.77
CA GLU A 139 13.50 -2.27 8.19
C GLU A 139 13.68 -0.88 7.56
N THR A 140 14.37 0.04 8.25
CA THR A 140 14.63 1.37 7.71
C THR A 140 15.50 1.29 6.45
N THR A 141 16.52 0.41 6.45
CA THR A 141 17.39 0.16 5.31
C THR A 141 16.63 -0.41 4.12
N LEU A 142 15.71 -1.35 4.35
CA LEU A 142 14.83 -1.89 3.31
C LEU A 142 14.03 -0.77 2.61
N LEU A 143 13.44 0.15 3.39
CA LEU A 143 12.63 1.23 2.83
C LEU A 143 13.50 2.27 2.09
N LEU A 144 14.70 2.55 2.58
CA LEU A 144 15.67 3.42 1.90
C LEU A 144 16.12 2.82 0.56
N ASN A 145 16.39 1.51 0.50
CA ASN A 145 16.72 0.83 -0.74
C ASN A 145 15.59 0.93 -1.78
N LYS A 146 14.33 0.75 -1.34
CA LYS A 146 13.16 0.93 -2.22
C LYS A 146 13.03 2.35 -2.77
N LEU A 147 13.34 3.37 -1.97
CA LEU A 147 13.38 4.77 -2.43
C LEU A 147 14.52 5.02 -3.41
N GLN A 148 15.66 4.39 -3.20
CA GLN A 148 16.79 4.48 -4.11
C GLN A 148 16.45 3.86 -5.46
N GLU A 149 15.84 2.65 -5.47
CA GLU A 149 15.30 2.01 -6.67
C GLU A 149 14.33 2.94 -7.42
N LEU A 150 13.40 3.59 -6.70
CA LEU A 150 12.43 4.52 -7.29
C LEU A 150 13.10 5.78 -7.87
N SER A 151 14.15 6.28 -7.19
CA SER A 151 14.91 7.45 -7.65
C SER A 151 15.67 7.16 -8.94
N MET A 152 16.23 5.96 -9.08
CA MET A 152 16.88 5.52 -10.32
C MET A 152 15.85 5.24 -11.42
N ALA A 153 14.69 4.67 -11.08
CA ALA A 153 13.63 4.41 -12.05
C ALA A 153 13.10 5.69 -12.71
N LYS A 154 13.04 6.81 -11.98
CA LYS A 154 12.66 8.14 -12.50
C LYS A 154 13.54 8.65 -13.64
N LEU A 155 14.75 8.13 -13.79
CA LEU A 155 15.67 8.51 -14.87
C LEU A 155 15.36 7.79 -16.18
N ARG A 156 14.45 6.81 -16.18
CA ARG A 156 14.07 6.05 -17.38
C ARG A 156 12.96 6.77 -18.16
N PRO A 157 12.99 6.74 -19.50
CA PRO A 157 12.01 7.43 -20.34
C PRO A 157 10.56 6.92 -20.14
N ASP A 158 10.39 5.64 -19.78
CA ASP A 158 9.07 5.02 -19.59
C ASP A 158 8.52 5.17 -18.15
N PHE A 159 9.15 6.00 -17.31
CA PHE A 159 8.73 6.13 -15.93
C PHE A 159 7.42 6.93 -15.80
N CYS A 160 6.36 6.24 -15.38
CA CYS A 160 5.10 6.89 -15.03
C CYS A 160 5.17 7.46 -13.61
N SER A 161 5.24 8.80 -13.49
CA SER A 161 5.31 9.47 -12.18
C SER A 161 3.97 9.47 -11.47
N ASN A 162 4.01 9.23 -10.16
CA ASN A 162 2.86 9.44 -9.29
C ASN A 162 2.56 10.94 -9.13
N HIS A 163 1.30 11.30 -8.95
CA HIS A 163 0.81 12.69 -8.73
C HIS A 163 1.18 13.28 -7.35
N LEU A 164 2.32 12.90 -6.78
CA LEU A 164 2.77 13.40 -5.48
C LEU A 164 3.55 14.70 -5.61
N PRO A 165 3.57 15.55 -4.56
CA PRO A 165 4.37 16.77 -4.53
C PRO A 165 5.85 16.49 -4.82
N SER A 166 6.53 17.46 -5.46
CA SER A 166 7.96 17.37 -5.78
C SER A 166 8.84 17.09 -4.56
N HIS A 167 8.43 17.55 -3.37
CA HIS A 167 9.14 17.36 -2.10
C HIS A 167 8.82 16.04 -1.38
N ALA A 168 7.85 15.24 -1.86
CA ALA A 168 7.44 14.01 -1.17
C ALA A 168 8.63 13.05 -0.95
N LEU A 169 9.50 12.94 -1.95
CA LEU A 169 10.66 12.07 -1.91
C LEU A 169 11.72 12.55 -0.89
N SER A 170 11.97 13.86 -0.80
CA SER A 170 12.87 14.41 0.21
C SER A 170 12.31 14.27 1.63
N SER A 171 11.00 14.49 1.81
CA SER A 171 10.35 14.35 3.11
C SER A 171 10.41 12.91 3.63
N VAL A 172 10.19 11.92 2.75
CA VAL A 172 10.31 10.51 3.12
C VAL A 172 11.76 10.16 3.49
N ARG A 173 12.75 10.60 2.67
CA ARG A 173 14.17 10.35 2.98
C ARG A 173 14.57 10.91 4.33
N LEU A 174 14.14 12.13 4.64
CA LEU A 174 14.43 12.76 5.93
C LEU A 174 13.80 11.97 7.08
N ALA A 175 12.52 11.60 6.98
CA ALA A 175 11.83 10.84 8.02
C ALA A 175 12.49 9.48 8.30
N LEU A 176 12.89 8.76 7.24
CA LEU A 176 13.61 7.50 7.37
C LEU A 176 15.03 7.69 7.92
N GLY A 177 15.76 8.70 7.46
CA GLY A 177 17.09 9.02 7.97
C GLY A 177 17.06 9.35 9.47
N SER A 178 16.09 10.16 9.90
CA SER A 178 15.87 10.46 11.32
C SER A 178 15.44 9.23 12.12
N ASN A 179 14.66 8.30 11.55
CA ASN A 179 14.35 7.03 12.21
C ASN A 179 15.60 6.15 12.34
N LEU A 180 16.40 6.02 11.27
CA LEU A 180 17.63 5.22 11.27
C LEU A 180 18.61 5.69 12.34
N ALA A 181 18.83 7.00 12.43
CA ALA A 181 19.70 7.58 13.45
C ALA A 181 19.24 7.20 14.88
N ARG A 182 17.93 7.27 15.15
CA ARG A 182 17.35 6.85 16.43
C ARG A 182 17.51 5.35 16.68
N ALA A 183 17.31 4.52 15.65
CA ALA A 183 17.47 3.07 15.76
C ALA A 183 18.92 2.67 16.10
N ILE A 184 19.89 3.27 15.43
CA ILE A 184 21.32 3.02 15.71
C ILE A 184 21.67 3.44 17.14
N LEU A 185 21.14 4.57 17.61
CA LEU A 185 21.39 5.05 18.98
C LEU A 185 20.71 4.19 20.07
N GLU A 186 19.63 3.47 19.76
CA GLU A 186 19.02 2.52 20.69
C GLU A 186 19.72 1.15 20.71
N GLU A 187 20.40 0.78 19.63
CA GLU A 187 21.15 -0.49 19.51
C GLU A 187 22.59 -0.39 20.06
N ALA A 188 23.10 0.83 20.27
CA ALA A 188 24.46 1.12 20.77
C ALA A 188 24.54 1.16 22.30
#